data_AF-A0A2U1D1P8-F1
#
_entry.id   AF-A0A2U1D1P8-F1
#
_cell.length_a   1.000
_cell.length_b   1.000
_cell.length_c   1.000
_cell.angle_alpha   90.00
_cell.angle_beta   90.00
_cell.angle_gamma   90.00
#
_symmetry.space_group_name_H-M   'P 1'
#
loop_
_entity.id
_entity.type
_entity.pdbx_description
1 polymer ?
#
loop_
_entity_poly.entity_id
_entity_poly.type
_entity_poly.pdbx_seq_one_letter_code
_entity_poly.pdbx_strand_id
1 'polypeptide(L)'
;MAADEHDREQARALESLLMDALHTMQSMDQAEQLGDGTLLSDTDNEAGRESGDSLVDRLTDLTGSAFRFAQRTTGTSIKVGRALMRSQDQLKRMVAAGESLRDIREVAGLTLSEMSDALDMSDKSLLEAVENGTATLSFELILRLAALLARNDPIPFILRYTRTYNPEVWRLLNDWGVGRIPLQFERERQFINILRGRDDARTLSDEGFEQVLAFTRQSFEMSLHFVAEQENRVANATAANSAPDDGQT
;
A
#
# COMPACT_ATOMS: atom_id res chain seq x y z
N MET A 1 4.68 50.18 1.46
CA MET A 1 3.25 50.19 1.13
C MET A 1 2.78 48.93 0.40
N ALA A 2 3.57 48.32 -0.52
CA ALA A 2 3.12 47.15 -1.29
C ALA A 2 3.05 45.80 -0.53
N ALA A 3 3.80 45.60 0.56
CA ALA A 3 3.78 44.36 1.33
C ALA A 3 2.48 44.17 2.15
N ASP A 4 1.88 45.28 2.58
CA ASP A 4 0.66 45.31 3.41
C ASP A 4 -0.61 45.03 2.59
N GLU A 5 -0.55 45.17 1.26
CA GLU A 5 -1.65 44.86 0.33
C GLU A 5 -1.78 43.34 0.12
N HIS A 6 -0.65 42.64 -0.03
CA HIS A 6 -0.63 41.20 -0.29
C HIS A 6 -1.10 40.37 0.92
N ASP A 7 -0.70 40.77 2.14
CA ASP A 7 -1.16 40.12 3.37
C ASP A 7 -2.67 40.33 3.60
N ARG A 8 -3.21 41.48 3.18
CA ARG A 8 -4.66 41.76 3.22
C ARG A 8 -5.44 40.93 2.20
N GLU A 9 -4.87 40.70 1.02
CA GLU A 9 -5.49 39.82 0.01
C GLU A 9 -5.51 38.35 0.47
N GLN A 10 -4.41 37.86 1.06
CA GLN A 10 -4.35 36.51 1.60
C GLN A 10 -5.33 36.33 2.78
N ALA A 11 -5.45 37.32 3.67
CA ALA A 11 -6.41 37.28 4.76
C ALA A 11 -7.86 37.21 4.26
N ARG A 12 -8.21 37.98 3.22
CA ARG A 12 -9.55 37.94 2.60
C ARG A 12 -9.84 36.60 1.91
N ALA A 13 -8.85 36.02 1.24
CA ALA A 13 -9.00 34.71 0.60
C ALA A 13 -9.18 33.58 1.63
N LEU A 14 -8.48 33.68 2.77
CA LEU A 14 -8.61 32.73 3.87
C LEU A 14 -9.98 32.86 4.56
N GLU A 15 -10.46 34.10 4.73
CA GLU A 15 -11.79 34.39 5.28
C GLU A 15 -12.92 33.85 4.37
N SER A 16 -12.81 34.02 3.04
CA SER A 16 -13.81 33.45 2.12
C SER A 16 -13.82 31.93 2.14
N LEU A 17 -12.65 31.29 2.21
CA LEU A 17 -12.55 29.83 2.31
C LEU A 17 -13.15 29.29 3.61
N LEU A 18 -12.95 29.99 4.73
CA LEU A 18 -13.54 29.62 6.02
C LEU A 18 -15.06 29.79 6.03
N MET A 19 -15.58 30.86 5.42
CA MET A 19 -17.03 31.07 5.30
C MET A 19 -17.69 30.00 4.42
N ASP A 20 -17.07 29.62 3.30
CA ASP A 20 -17.57 28.53 2.44
C ASP A 20 -17.57 27.18 3.19
N ALA A 21 -16.52 26.90 3.97
CA ALA A 21 -16.44 25.69 4.79
C ALA A 21 -17.53 25.64 5.88
N LEU A 22 -17.80 26.78 6.54
CA LEU A 22 -18.86 26.89 7.54
C LEU A 22 -20.25 26.73 6.93
N HIS A 23 -20.51 27.34 5.77
CA HIS A 23 -21.78 27.17 5.06
C HIS A 23 -22.00 25.73 4.60
N THR A 24 -20.94 25.04 4.16
CA THR A 24 -21.02 23.63 3.78
C THR A 24 -21.40 22.75 4.98
N MET A 25 -20.74 22.96 6.13
CA MET A 25 -21.02 22.21 7.36
C MET A 25 -22.43 22.48 7.89
N GLN A 26 -22.90 23.73 7.88
CA GLN A 26 -24.28 24.07 8.24
C GLN A 26 -25.32 23.47 7.29
N SER A 27 -25.02 23.39 6.00
CA SER A 27 -25.91 22.75 5.03
C SER A 27 -25.99 21.22 5.21
N MET A 28 -24.91 20.59 5.70
CA MET A 28 -24.89 19.17 6.06
C MET A 28 -25.69 18.92 7.35
N ASP A 29 -25.53 19.74 8.38
CA ASP A 29 -26.33 19.63 9.62
C ASP A 29 -27.83 19.86 9.38
N GLN A 30 -28.17 20.77 8.46
CA GLN A 30 -29.56 21.04 8.09
C GLN A 30 -30.18 19.90 7.27
N ALA A 31 -29.38 19.18 6.47
CA ALA A 31 -29.81 17.98 5.77
C ALA A 31 -30.01 16.78 6.73
N GLU A 32 -29.21 16.68 7.79
CA GLU A 32 -29.39 15.65 8.83
C GLU A 32 -30.61 15.93 9.72
N GLN A 33 -30.92 17.20 10.04
CA GLN A 33 -32.13 17.55 10.81
C GLN A 33 -33.45 17.36 10.06
N LEU A 34 -33.42 17.22 8.73
CA LEU A 34 -34.61 16.95 7.91
C LEU A 34 -34.82 15.45 7.63
N GLY A 35 -33.95 14.57 8.14
CA GLY A 35 -33.96 13.14 7.86
C GLY A 35 -34.68 12.24 8.87
N ASP A 36 -35.19 12.77 9.99
CA ASP A 36 -35.80 11.97 11.06
C ASP A 36 -37.29 12.29 11.25
N GLY A 37 -38.16 11.48 10.64
CA GLY A 37 -39.62 11.55 10.83
C GLY A 37 -40.42 10.83 9.74
N THR A 38 -40.95 9.63 10.05
CA THR A 38 -41.62 8.72 9.10
C THR A 38 -43.13 8.98 8.92
N LEU A 39 -43.64 8.67 7.72
CA LEU A 39 -45.00 8.21 7.29
C LEU A 39 -46.08 9.20 6.72
N LEU A 40 -46.36 8.98 5.42
CA LEU A 40 -47.63 8.95 4.66
C LEU A 40 -48.59 10.17 4.60
N SER A 41 -48.73 10.76 3.41
CA SER A 41 -50.04 11.01 2.73
C SER A 41 -49.85 11.63 1.32
N ASP A 42 -50.52 11.06 0.31
CA ASP A 42 -50.74 11.64 -1.04
C ASP A 42 -51.72 12.82 -1.00
N THR A 43 -51.45 13.91 -1.73
CA THR A 43 -52.34 14.51 -2.76
C THR A 43 -51.76 15.81 -3.34
N ASP A 44 -52.00 15.99 -4.64
CA ASP A 44 -51.41 16.93 -5.61
C ASP A 44 -51.60 18.45 -5.33
N ASN A 45 -50.59 19.26 -5.68
CA ASN A 45 -50.70 20.26 -6.76
C ASN A 45 -49.33 20.90 -7.12
N GLU A 46 -49.12 21.12 -8.41
CA GLU A 46 -47.89 21.53 -9.07
C GLU A 46 -47.39 22.94 -8.72
N ALA A 47 -46.08 23.07 -8.53
CA ALA A 47 -45.21 23.92 -9.35
C ALA A 47 -43.73 23.77 -8.95
N GLY A 48 -42.97 23.06 -9.80
CA GLY A 48 -41.51 23.20 -9.93
C GLY A 48 -40.63 22.32 -9.04
N ARG A 49 -40.29 21.12 -9.52
CA ARG A 49 -38.94 20.53 -9.42
C ARG A 49 -38.87 19.19 -10.17
N GLU A 50 -37.74 19.02 -10.86
CA GLU A 50 -37.33 17.87 -11.66
C GLU A 50 -37.26 16.56 -10.84
N SER A 51 -37.32 15.43 -11.55
CA SER A 51 -37.07 14.06 -11.09
C SER A 51 -38.27 13.27 -10.56
N GLY A 52 -39.24 12.99 -11.43
CA GLY A 52 -40.29 11.97 -11.19
C GLY A 52 -40.40 10.90 -12.27
N ASP A 53 -40.00 11.20 -13.52
CA ASP A 53 -40.33 10.34 -14.67
C ASP A 53 -39.31 9.21 -14.95
N SER A 54 -38.25 9.08 -14.13
CA SER A 54 -37.14 8.16 -14.46
C SER A 54 -37.35 6.69 -14.08
N LEU A 55 -38.41 6.33 -13.34
CA LEU A 55 -38.59 4.97 -12.82
C LEU A 55 -39.53 4.13 -13.69
N VAL A 56 -40.57 4.74 -14.25
CA VAL A 56 -41.49 4.06 -15.18
C VAL A 56 -40.79 3.82 -16.53
N ASP A 57 -39.99 4.77 -16.99
CA ASP A 57 -39.12 4.61 -18.17
C ASP A 57 -38.04 3.53 -17.98
N ARG A 58 -37.56 3.31 -16.74
CA ARG A 58 -36.62 2.20 -16.44
C ARG A 58 -37.30 0.84 -16.39
N LEU A 59 -38.58 0.76 -16.03
CA LEU A 59 -39.36 -0.49 -16.00
C LEU A 59 -39.79 -0.93 -17.40
N THR A 60 -40.12 0.01 -18.28
CA THR A 60 -40.40 -0.26 -19.70
C THR A 60 -39.12 -0.64 -20.46
N ASP A 61 -37.96 -0.07 -20.11
CA ASP A 61 -36.65 -0.51 -20.64
C ASP A 61 -36.22 -1.92 -20.18
N LEU A 62 -36.67 -2.37 -19.01
CA LEU A 62 -36.43 -3.73 -18.52
C LEU A 62 -37.28 -4.79 -19.24
N THR A 63 -38.45 -4.41 -19.75
CA THR A 63 -39.33 -5.35 -20.49
C THR A 63 -38.96 -5.43 -21.99
N GLY A 64 -38.35 -4.38 -22.56
CA GLY A 64 -37.84 -4.35 -23.93
C GLY A 64 -36.41 -4.89 -24.13
N SER A 65 -35.62 -5.08 -23.07
CA SER A 65 -34.21 -5.48 -23.16
C SER A 65 -33.97 -6.99 -23.12
N ALA A 66 -34.90 -7.79 -22.62
CA ALA A 66 -34.79 -9.25 -22.62
C ALA A 66 -34.81 -9.85 -24.04
N PHE A 67 -35.49 -9.21 -25.01
CA PHE A 67 -35.54 -9.69 -26.40
C PHE A 67 -34.31 -9.30 -27.23
N ARG A 68 -33.47 -8.34 -26.78
CA ARG A 68 -32.21 -7.96 -27.45
C ARG A 68 -30.97 -8.65 -26.89
N PHE A 69 -31.11 -9.50 -25.88
CA PHE A 69 -30.01 -10.29 -25.32
C PHE A 69 -29.52 -11.41 -26.25
N ALA A 70 -30.23 -11.71 -27.35
CA ALA A 70 -29.90 -12.81 -28.25
C ALA A 70 -28.87 -12.50 -29.36
N GLN A 71 -28.32 -11.28 -29.49
CA GLN A 71 -27.46 -10.94 -30.64
C GLN A 71 -26.12 -10.23 -30.37
N ARG A 72 -25.61 -10.19 -29.13
CA ARG A 72 -24.19 -9.78 -28.88
C ARG A 72 -23.47 -10.67 -27.88
N THR A 73 -23.34 -11.95 -28.22
CA THR A 73 -22.50 -12.90 -27.49
C THR A 73 -21.06 -12.85 -28.01
N THR A 74 -20.32 -11.81 -27.63
CA THR A 74 -18.85 -11.77 -27.86
C THR A 74 -18.06 -11.31 -26.63
N GLY A 75 -18.71 -10.73 -25.62
CA GLY A 75 -18.04 -10.20 -24.41
C GLY A 75 -17.97 -11.17 -23.22
N THR A 76 -18.87 -12.15 -23.11
CA THR A 76 -19.00 -12.98 -21.90
C THR A 76 -17.94 -14.10 -21.86
N SER A 77 -17.58 -14.68 -23.00
CA SER A 77 -16.52 -15.69 -23.11
C SER A 77 -15.15 -15.13 -22.72
N ILE A 78 -14.87 -13.87 -23.05
CA ILE A 78 -13.61 -13.21 -22.72
C ILE A 78 -13.52 -12.94 -21.22
N LYS A 79 -14.61 -12.54 -20.56
CA LYS A 79 -14.64 -12.30 -19.11
C LYS A 79 -14.47 -13.60 -18.32
N VAL A 80 -15.16 -14.68 -18.72
CA VAL A 80 -15.03 -16.01 -18.10
C VAL A 80 -13.63 -16.57 -18.34
N GLY A 81 -13.11 -16.51 -19.58
CA GLY A 81 -11.74 -16.92 -19.89
C GLY A 81 -10.69 -16.13 -19.11
N ARG A 82 -10.86 -14.82 -18.96
CA ARG A 82 -9.96 -13.98 -18.16
C ARG A 82 -10.02 -14.29 -16.66
N ALA A 83 -11.20 -14.61 -16.13
CA ALA A 83 -11.36 -15.02 -14.74
C ALA A 83 -10.66 -16.37 -14.46
N LEU A 84 -10.82 -17.33 -15.36
CA LEU A 84 -10.16 -18.65 -15.29
C LEU A 84 -8.63 -18.54 -15.45
N MET A 85 -8.14 -17.68 -16.35
CA MET A 85 -6.70 -17.44 -16.48
C MET A 85 -6.13 -16.77 -15.22
N ARG A 86 -6.83 -15.77 -14.65
CA ARG A 86 -6.43 -15.10 -13.41
C ARG A 86 -6.37 -16.06 -12.22
N SER A 87 -7.32 -17.00 -12.12
CA SER A 87 -7.30 -18.01 -11.06
C SER A 87 -6.15 -19.00 -11.24
N GLN A 88 -5.83 -19.42 -12.46
CA GLN A 88 -4.65 -20.25 -12.73
C GLN A 88 -3.34 -19.52 -12.42
N ASP A 89 -3.20 -18.26 -12.82
CA ASP A 89 -2.02 -17.45 -12.51
C ASP A 89 -1.90 -17.19 -11.01
N GLN A 90 -3.03 -17.04 -10.31
CA GLN A 90 -3.05 -16.93 -8.85
C GLN A 90 -2.59 -18.22 -8.18
N LEU A 91 -3.11 -19.38 -8.61
CA LEU A 91 -2.67 -20.68 -8.09
C LEU A 91 -1.17 -20.90 -8.30
N LYS A 92 -0.63 -20.56 -9.47
CA LYS A 92 0.82 -20.62 -9.72
C LYS A 92 1.62 -19.75 -8.75
N ARG A 93 1.14 -18.52 -8.48
CA ARG A 93 1.76 -17.63 -7.49
C ARG A 93 1.65 -18.19 -6.07
N MET A 94 0.54 -18.84 -5.73
CA MET A 94 0.36 -19.48 -4.43
C MET A 94 1.30 -20.68 -4.24
N VAL A 95 1.48 -21.51 -5.27
CA VAL A 95 2.45 -22.62 -5.25
C VAL A 95 3.86 -22.08 -5.06
N ALA A 96 4.30 -21.11 -5.87
CA ALA A 96 5.63 -20.50 -5.72
C ALA A 96 5.83 -19.79 -4.37
N ALA A 97 4.76 -19.22 -3.80
CA ALA A 97 4.79 -18.62 -2.47
C ALA A 97 4.90 -19.68 -1.36
N GLY A 98 4.19 -20.80 -1.50
CA GLY A 98 4.23 -21.96 -0.62
C GLY A 98 5.60 -22.64 -0.62
N GLU A 99 6.16 -22.91 -1.79
CA GLU A 99 7.53 -23.44 -1.95
C GLU A 99 8.55 -22.51 -1.28
N SER A 100 8.45 -21.20 -1.55
CA SER A 100 9.31 -20.22 -0.91
C SER A 100 9.13 -20.17 0.61
N LEU A 101 7.93 -20.42 1.15
CA LEU A 101 7.70 -20.44 2.60
C LEU A 101 8.39 -21.66 3.22
N ARG A 102 8.27 -22.81 2.56
CA ARG A 102 8.96 -24.04 2.91
C ARG A 102 10.47 -23.85 2.91
N ASP A 103 11.04 -23.25 1.86
CA ASP A 103 12.47 -23.00 1.76
C ASP A 103 12.96 -22.11 2.92
N ILE A 104 12.24 -21.03 3.23
CA ILE A 104 12.58 -20.13 4.34
C ILE A 104 12.51 -20.89 5.68
N ARG A 105 11.48 -21.72 5.89
CA ARG A 105 11.35 -22.55 7.10
C ARG A 105 12.53 -23.51 7.25
N GLU A 106 12.90 -24.21 6.17
CA GLU A 106 14.01 -25.16 6.17
C GLU A 106 15.36 -24.45 6.40
N VAL A 107 15.56 -23.26 5.81
CA VAL A 107 16.74 -22.41 6.06
C VAL A 107 16.80 -21.93 7.51
N ALA A 108 15.65 -21.68 8.14
CA ALA A 108 15.57 -21.36 9.55
C ALA A 108 15.82 -22.58 10.47
N GLY A 109 16.01 -23.78 9.91
CA GLY A 109 16.23 -25.01 10.67
C GLY A 109 14.97 -25.53 11.37
N LEU A 110 13.79 -25.08 10.95
CA LEU A 110 12.52 -25.45 11.57
C LEU A 110 11.84 -26.59 10.81
N THR A 111 11.31 -27.56 11.52
CA THR A 111 10.33 -28.51 10.98
C THR A 111 8.95 -27.85 10.85
N LEU A 112 8.07 -28.45 10.04
CA LEU A 112 6.67 -27.99 9.95
C LEU A 112 5.97 -28.00 11.32
N SER A 113 6.34 -28.95 12.20
CA SER A 113 5.78 -29.03 13.56
C SER A 113 6.26 -27.87 14.43
N GLU A 114 7.57 -27.65 14.49
CA GLU A 114 8.14 -26.58 15.31
C GLU A 114 7.65 -25.21 14.85
N MET A 115 7.46 -25.00 13.54
CA MET A 115 6.85 -23.79 13.03
C MET A 115 5.38 -23.66 13.46
N SER A 116 4.59 -24.74 13.39
CA SER A 116 3.20 -24.75 13.86
C SER A 116 3.10 -24.40 15.35
N ASP A 117 3.98 -24.99 16.16
CA ASP A 117 4.04 -24.78 17.60
C ASP A 117 4.47 -23.34 17.93
N ALA A 118 5.47 -22.81 17.23
CA ALA A 118 5.92 -21.42 17.37
C ALA A 118 4.87 -20.39 16.97
N LEU A 119 3.94 -20.75 16.09
CA LEU A 119 2.83 -19.90 15.65
C LEU A 119 1.56 -20.06 16.51
N ASP A 120 1.58 -20.95 17.52
CA ASP A 120 0.45 -21.31 18.37
C ASP A 120 -0.77 -21.78 17.54
N MET A 121 -0.51 -22.67 16.57
CA MET A 121 -1.53 -23.18 15.66
C MET A 121 -2.07 -24.53 16.11
N SER A 122 -3.39 -24.65 16.22
CA SER A 122 -4.07 -25.91 16.55
C SER A 122 -4.07 -26.92 15.40
N ASP A 123 -4.03 -26.45 14.15
CA ASP A 123 -4.10 -27.28 12.95
C ASP A 123 -2.85 -27.13 12.07
N LYS A 124 -1.95 -28.10 12.18
CA LYS A 124 -0.73 -28.20 11.38
C LYS A 124 -1.00 -28.46 9.88
N SER A 125 -2.13 -29.08 9.55
CA SER A 125 -2.45 -29.42 8.15
C SER A 125 -2.69 -28.18 7.30
N LEU A 126 -3.07 -27.06 7.93
CA LEU A 126 -3.18 -25.76 7.26
C LEU A 126 -1.83 -25.30 6.72
N LEU A 127 -0.75 -25.40 7.50
CA LEU A 127 0.59 -25.01 7.05
C LEU A 127 1.10 -25.91 5.93
N GLU A 128 0.84 -27.21 6.00
CA GLU A 128 1.15 -28.15 4.93
C GLU A 128 0.41 -27.80 3.63
N ALA A 129 -0.88 -27.49 3.72
CA ALA A 129 -1.68 -27.06 2.57
C ALA A 129 -1.18 -25.71 2.00
N VAL A 130 -0.73 -24.79 2.85
CA VAL A 130 -0.13 -23.52 2.40
C VAL A 130 1.20 -23.73 1.69
N GLU A 131 2.10 -24.56 2.24
CA GLU A 131 3.40 -24.88 1.61
C GLU A 131 3.21 -25.57 0.25
N ASN A 132 2.14 -26.35 0.09
CA ASN A 132 1.74 -26.97 -1.17
C ASN A 132 0.97 -26.02 -2.12
N GLY A 133 0.68 -24.79 -1.70
CA GLY A 133 -0.06 -23.80 -2.49
C GLY A 133 -1.56 -24.06 -2.64
N THR A 134 -2.14 -24.95 -1.82
CA THR A 134 -3.56 -25.35 -1.87
C THR A 134 -4.44 -24.60 -0.88
N ALA A 135 -3.85 -23.95 0.12
CA ALA A 135 -4.54 -23.10 1.08
C ALA A 135 -4.03 -21.64 1.06
N THR A 136 -4.85 -20.72 1.58
CA THR A 136 -4.50 -19.31 1.76
C THR A 136 -4.05 -19.02 3.18
N LEU A 137 -3.30 -17.94 3.36
CA LEU A 137 -2.94 -17.42 4.68
C LEU A 137 -3.82 -16.24 5.08
N SER A 138 -4.25 -16.21 6.35
CA SER A 138 -4.84 -15.01 6.93
C SER A 138 -3.78 -13.91 7.06
N PHE A 139 -4.19 -12.64 7.05
CA PHE A 139 -3.26 -11.53 7.20
C PHE A 139 -2.53 -11.58 8.55
N GLU A 140 -3.25 -11.93 9.61
CA GLU A 140 -2.66 -12.16 10.93
C GLU A 140 -1.57 -13.24 10.90
N LEU A 141 -1.82 -14.38 10.25
CA LEU A 141 -0.85 -15.45 10.16
C LEU A 141 0.39 -15.05 9.35
N ILE A 142 0.22 -14.20 8.32
CA ILE A 142 1.34 -13.58 7.61
C ILE A 142 2.18 -12.71 8.55
N LEU A 143 1.57 -11.93 9.44
CA LEU A 143 2.29 -11.13 10.43
C LEU A 143 3.04 -12.00 11.44
N ARG A 144 2.41 -13.07 11.94
CA ARG A 144 3.07 -14.04 12.85
C ARG A 144 4.25 -14.73 12.16
N LEU A 145 4.07 -15.19 10.91
CA LEU A 145 5.12 -15.79 10.09
C LEU A 145 6.26 -14.81 9.82
N ALA A 146 5.97 -13.53 9.55
CA ALA A 146 6.99 -12.51 9.35
C ALA A 146 7.83 -12.29 10.62
N ALA A 147 7.19 -12.29 11.80
CA ALA A 147 7.89 -12.16 13.07
C ALA A 147 8.80 -13.37 13.36
N LEU A 148 8.37 -14.57 12.97
CA LEU A 148 9.14 -15.80 13.18
C LEU A 148 10.28 -15.98 12.16
N LEU A 149 9.97 -15.86 10.87
CA LEU A 149 10.88 -16.24 9.77
C LEU A 149 11.64 -15.05 9.17
N ALA A 150 11.10 -13.83 9.25
CA ALA A 150 11.65 -12.63 8.59
C ALA A 150 12.17 -11.59 9.61
N ARG A 151 12.87 -12.06 10.65
CA ARG A 151 13.32 -11.25 11.79
C ARG A 151 14.20 -10.04 11.41
N ASN A 152 14.91 -10.11 10.30
CA ASN A 152 15.82 -9.05 9.84
C ASN A 152 15.06 -7.95 9.07
N ASP A 153 14.23 -8.34 8.09
CA ASP A 153 13.39 -7.43 7.31
C ASP A 153 11.99 -8.04 7.03
N PRO A 154 10.99 -7.78 7.90
CA PRO A 154 9.66 -8.37 7.76
C PRO A 154 8.81 -7.70 6.68
N ILE A 155 9.16 -6.49 6.24
CA ILE A 155 8.29 -5.70 5.34
C ILE A 155 8.15 -6.38 3.97
N PRO A 156 9.23 -6.76 3.26
CA PRO A 156 9.11 -7.46 1.99
C PRO A 156 8.31 -8.76 2.10
N PHE A 157 8.47 -9.49 3.21
CA PHE A 157 7.72 -10.71 3.49
C PHE A 157 6.22 -10.42 3.56
N ILE A 158 5.80 -9.48 4.42
CA ILE A 158 4.39 -9.14 4.61
C ILE A 158 3.77 -8.68 3.29
N LEU A 159 4.43 -7.79 2.54
CA LEU A 159 3.89 -7.26 1.29
C LEU A 159 3.75 -8.34 0.22
N ARG A 160 4.77 -9.19 0.06
CA ARG A 160 4.76 -10.29 -0.91
C ARG A 160 3.62 -11.27 -0.61
N TYR A 161 3.54 -11.75 0.62
CA TYR A 161 2.56 -12.77 1.00
C TYR A 161 1.13 -12.21 1.07
N THR A 162 0.95 -10.96 1.50
CA THR A 162 -0.36 -10.30 1.48
C THR A 162 -0.85 -10.13 0.04
N ARG A 163 0.01 -9.70 -0.89
CA ARG A 163 -0.36 -9.59 -2.31
C ARG A 163 -0.79 -10.93 -2.92
N THR A 164 -0.18 -12.03 -2.51
CA THR A 164 -0.49 -13.37 -3.04
C THR A 164 -1.76 -13.95 -2.43
N TYR A 165 -1.89 -13.94 -1.10
CA TYR A 165 -2.96 -14.64 -0.40
C TYR A 165 -4.17 -13.78 -0.07
N ASN A 166 -4.01 -12.46 0.05
CA ASN A 166 -5.08 -11.54 0.41
C ASN A 166 -5.09 -10.29 -0.49
N PRO A 167 -5.61 -10.40 -1.74
CA PRO A 167 -5.60 -9.30 -2.70
C PRO A 167 -6.46 -8.10 -2.27
N GLU A 168 -7.48 -8.33 -1.44
CA GLU A 168 -8.33 -7.26 -0.90
C GLU A 168 -7.56 -6.43 0.13
N VAL A 169 -6.88 -7.07 1.08
CA VAL A 169 -6.00 -6.37 2.04
C VAL A 169 -4.86 -5.67 1.31
N TRP A 170 -4.27 -6.31 0.29
CA TRP A 170 -3.26 -5.65 -0.55
C TRP A 170 -3.79 -4.37 -1.20
N ARG A 171 -5.02 -4.36 -1.70
CA ARG A 171 -5.64 -3.16 -2.28
C ARG A 171 -5.75 -2.04 -1.24
N LEU A 172 -6.24 -2.36 -0.03
CA LEU A 172 -6.33 -1.39 1.07
C LEU A 172 -4.96 -0.81 1.45
N LEU A 173 -3.95 -1.66 1.60
CA LEU A 173 -2.58 -1.22 1.91
C LEU A 173 -1.99 -0.36 0.78
N ASN A 174 -2.25 -0.73 -0.47
CA ASN A 174 -1.80 0.03 -1.62
C ASN A 174 -2.48 1.41 -1.71
N ASP A 175 -3.78 1.47 -1.41
CA ASP A 175 -4.56 2.71 -1.36
C ASP A 175 -4.06 3.64 -0.24
N TRP A 176 -3.60 3.06 0.88
CA TRP A 176 -2.89 3.79 1.96
C TRP A 176 -1.43 4.16 1.64
N GLY A 177 -0.94 3.83 0.45
CA GLY A 177 0.38 4.26 -0.03
C GLY A 177 1.53 3.32 0.32
N VAL A 178 1.28 2.15 0.91
CA VAL A 178 2.32 1.15 1.22
C VAL A 178 3.01 0.64 -0.05
N GLY A 179 2.35 0.72 -1.21
CA GLY A 179 2.95 0.40 -2.51
C GLY A 179 3.96 1.44 -3.02
N ARG A 180 4.08 2.60 -2.36
CA ARG A 180 4.95 3.72 -2.77
C ARG A 180 5.91 4.12 -1.66
N ILE A 181 6.69 3.17 -1.15
CA ILE A 181 7.75 3.46 -0.16
C ILE A 181 8.76 4.41 -0.81
N PRO A 182 8.93 5.66 -0.32
CA PRO A 182 9.91 6.58 -0.88
C PRO A 182 11.34 6.02 -0.73
N LEU A 183 12.21 6.31 -1.70
CA LEU A 183 13.61 5.82 -1.72
C LEU A 183 14.36 6.10 -0.41
N GLN A 184 14.07 7.22 0.25
CA GLN A 184 14.68 7.56 1.54
C GLN A 184 14.34 6.53 2.64
N PHE A 185 13.08 6.08 2.70
CA PHE A 185 12.68 5.05 3.66
C PHE A 185 13.32 3.70 3.35
N GLU A 186 13.58 3.38 2.08
CA GLU A 186 14.33 2.17 1.75
C GLU A 186 15.77 2.24 2.22
N ARG A 187 16.42 3.40 2.10
CA ARG A 187 17.77 3.65 2.61
C ARG A 187 17.81 3.56 4.13
N GLU A 188 16.88 4.22 4.83
CA GLU A 188 16.75 4.12 6.29
C GLU A 188 16.53 2.67 6.75
N ARG A 189 15.67 1.92 6.03
CA ARG A 189 15.44 0.49 6.30
C ARG A 189 16.72 -0.33 6.20
N GLN A 190 17.58 -0.07 5.22
CA GLN A 190 18.86 -0.77 5.07
C GLN A 190 19.75 -0.61 6.30
N PHE A 191 19.81 0.59 6.89
CA PHE A 191 20.55 0.82 8.14
C PHE A 191 19.95 0.05 9.32
N ILE A 192 18.62 0.09 9.47
CA ILE A 192 17.92 -0.67 10.52
C ILE A 192 18.16 -2.17 10.36
N ASN A 193 18.22 -2.67 9.12
CA ASN A 193 18.45 -4.08 8.83
C ASN A 193 19.87 -4.53 9.26
N ILE A 194 20.89 -3.68 9.15
CA ILE A 194 22.25 -3.98 9.67
C ILE A 194 22.18 -4.27 11.17
N LEU A 195 21.47 -3.43 11.93
CA LEU A 195 21.27 -3.63 13.36
C LEU A 195 20.45 -4.90 13.63
N ARG A 196 19.33 -5.09 12.92
CA ARG A 196 18.44 -6.24 13.14
C ARG A 196 19.05 -7.58 12.76
N GLY A 197 19.97 -7.61 11.80
CA GLY A 197 20.67 -8.80 11.36
C GLY A 197 21.77 -9.28 12.31
N ARG A 198 22.10 -8.51 13.36
CA ARG A 198 23.19 -8.83 14.28
C ARG A 198 22.66 -9.16 15.67
N ASP A 199 22.63 -10.44 16.01
CA ASP A 199 22.13 -10.89 17.31
C ASP A 199 23.00 -10.45 18.49
N ASP A 200 24.31 -10.37 18.28
CA ASP A 200 25.26 -9.84 19.25
C ASP A 200 24.86 -8.43 19.73
N ALA A 201 24.32 -7.61 18.82
CA ALA A 201 23.95 -6.23 19.15
C ALA A 201 22.76 -6.16 20.14
N ARG A 202 21.92 -7.20 20.21
CA ARG A 202 20.76 -7.25 21.12
C ARG A 202 21.10 -7.72 22.53
N THR A 203 22.26 -8.35 22.71
CA THR A 203 22.72 -8.89 24.00
C THR A 203 23.76 -7.99 24.67
N LEU A 204 24.13 -6.87 24.02
CA LEU A 204 25.02 -5.87 24.59
C LEU A 204 24.43 -5.27 25.87
N SER A 205 25.32 -4.90 26.80
CA SER A 205 24.96 -3.98 27.88
C SER A 205 24.68 -2.59 27.31
N ASP A 206 23.96 -1.76 28.06
CA ASP A 206 23.69 -0.36 27.68
C ASP A 206 24.99 0.39 27.38
N GLU A 207 26.02 0.20 28.19
CA GLU A 207 27.35 0.81 27.96
C GLU A 207 27.99 0.31 26.65
N GLY A 208 27.93 -1.00 26.38
CA GLY A 208 28.46 -1.56 25.14
C GLY A 208 27.70 -1.07 23.92
N PHE A 209 26.37 -0.93 24.02
CA PHE A 209 25.53 -0.38 22.96
C PHE A 209 25.87 1.08 22.67
N GLU A 210 26.04 1.91 23.71
CA GLU A 210 26.46 3.31 23.55
C GLU A 210 27.84 3.44 22.87
N GLN A 211 28.80 2.58 23.22
CA GLN A 211 30.10 2.55 22.55
C GLN A 211 29.98 2.20 21.06
N VAL A 212 29.20 1.17 20.72
CA VAL A 212 28.93 0.79 19.32
C VAL A 212 28.22 1.92 18.57
N LEU A 213 27.28 2.61 19.21
CA LEU A 213 26.54 3.72 18.62
C LEU A 213 27.47 4.90 18.33
N ALA A 214 28.32 5.28 19.28
CA ALA A 214 29.31 6.34 19.10
C ALA A 214 30.30 6.02 17.97
N PHE A 215 30.82 4.79 17.94
CA PHE A 215 31.70 4.33 16.87
C PHE A 215 31.01 4.36 15.50
N THR A 216 29.75 3.94 15.44
CA THR A 216 28.95 3.92 14.20
C THR A 216 28.71 5.33 13.69
N ARG A 217 28.41 6.30 14.57
CA ARG A 217 28.26 7.72 14.19
C ARG A 217 29.55 8.26 13.55
N GLN A 218 30.70 8.06 14.21
CA GLN A 218 31.99 8.52 13.70
C GLN A 218 32.34 7.85 12.36
N SER A 219 32.12 6.55 12.24
CA SER A 219 32.37 5.79 11.03
C SER A 219 31.46 6.25 9.88
N PHE A 220 30.20 6.57 10.18
CA PHE A 220 29.24 7.08 9.22
C PHE A 220 29.64 8.47 8.70
N GLU A 221 30.00 9.41 9.58
CA GLU A 221 30.52 10.74 9.21
C GLU A 221 31.76 10.63 8.33
N MET A 222 32.71 9.77 8.71
CA MET A 222 33.90 9.48 7.92
C MET A 222 33.55 8.93 6.52
N SER A 223 32.60 7.99 6.46
CA SER A 223 32.15 7.42 5.19
C SER A 223 31.51 8.48 4.29
N LEU A 224 30.68 9.36 4.86
CA LEU A 224 30.07 10.47 4.12
C LEU A 224 31.13 11.42 3.57
N HIS A 225 32.15 11.77 4.37
CA HIS A 225 33.25 12.62 3.92
C HIS A 225 33.98 12.02 2.71
N PHE A 226 34.34 10.74 2.76
CA PHE A 226 35.02 10.07 1.64
C PHE A 226 34.15 9.95 0.38
N VAL A 227 32.88 9.58 0.53
CA VAL A 227 31.96 9.46 -0.61
C VAL A 227 31.72 10.83 -1.26
N ALA A 228 31.50 11.89 -0.47
CA ALA A 228 31.33 13.23 -1.00
C ALA A 228 32.57 13.72 -1.75
N GLU A 229 33.77 13.45 -1.23
CA GLU A 229 35.02 13.78 -1.93
C GLU A 229 35.15 13.03 -3.26
N GLN A 230 34.79 11.75 -3.28
CA GLN A 230 34.80 10.93 -4.49
C GLN A 230 33.81 11.44 -5.54
N GLU A 231 32.58 11.75 -5.14
CA GLU A 231 31.55 12.31 -6.04
C GLU A 231 32.01 13.63 -6.65
N ASN A 232 32.63 14.52 -5.86
CA ASN A 232 33.20 15.77 -6.35
C ASN A 232 34.34 15.55 -7.36
N ARG A 233 35.23 14.58 -7.10
CA ARG A 233 36.32 14.24 -8.04
C ARG A 233 35.78 13.71 -9.36
N VAL A 234 34.76 12.86 -9.32
CA VAL A 234 34.10 12.32 -10.53
C VAL A 234 33.40 13.45 -11.29
N ALA A 235 32.63 14.30 -10.61
CA ALA A 235 31.94 15.43 -11.24
C ALA A 235 32.92 16.38 -11.95
N ASN A 236 34.04 16.70 -11.31
CA ASN A 236 35.09 17.54 -11.90
C ASN A 236 35.77 16.89 -13.11
N ALA A 237 36.02 15.58 -13.06
CA ALA A 237 36.60 14.84 -14.19
C ALA A 237 35.63 14.74 -15.38
N THR A 238 34.33 14.53 -15.11
CA THR A 238 33.29 14.53 -16.15
C THR A 238 33.12 15.91 -16.78
N ALA A 239 33.18 16.98 -15.99
CA ALA A 239 33.12 18.35 -16.50
C ALA A 239 34.35 18.70 -17.37
N ALA A 240 35.55 18.28 -16.98
CA ALA A 240 36.78 18.50 -17.76
C ALA A 240 36.76 17.74 -19.10
N ASN A 241 36.20 16.54 -19.15
CA ASN A 241 36.06 15.75 -20.39
C ASN A 241 34.91 16.20 -21.30
N SER A 242 33.99 17.05 -20.81
CA SER A 242 32.83 17.52 -21.57
C SER A 242 33.00 18.94 -22.11
N ALA A 243 34.12 19.60 -21.81
CA ALA A 243 34.46 20.88 -22.41
C ALA A 243 34.82 20.68 -23.90
N PRO A 244 34.20 21.39 -24.84
CA PRO A 244 34.55 21.28 -26.26
C PRO A 244 35.99 21.75 -26.47
N ASP A 245 36.70 21.04 -27.34
CA ASP A 245 38.04 21.39 -27.84
C ASP A 245 37.92 22.66 -28.69
N ASP A 246 37.77 23.80 -28.04
CA ASP A 246 37.80 25.11 -28.67
C ASP A 246 39.25 25.46 -29.00
N GLY A 247 39.68 24.99 -30.17
CA GLY A 247 40.66 25.69 -30.99
C GLY A 247 42.05 25.10 -31.05
N GLN A 248 42.29 24.32 -32.11
CA GLN A 248 43.49 24.50 -32.93
C GLN A 248 43.08 24.73 -34.38
N THR A 249 42.98 26.03 -34.74
CA THR A 249 43.17 26.54 -36.11
C THR A 249 44.61 27.01 -36.26
#